data_AF-A0A7J9YM31-F1
#
_entry.id   AF-A0A7J9YM31-F1
#
_cell.length_a   1.000
_cell.length_b   1.000
_cell.length_c   1.000
_cell.angle_alpha   90.00
_cell.angle_beta   90.00
_cell.angle_gamma   90.00
#
_symmetry.space_group_name_H-M   'P 1'
#
loop_
_entity.id
_entity.type
_entity.pdbx_description
1 polymer ?
#
loop_
_entity_poly.entity_id
_entity_poly.type
_entity_poly.pdbx_seq_one_letter_code
_entity_poly.pdbx_strand_id
1 'polypeptide(L)'
;MTYEAAVELLIGHRWWLLREDFGGYVESCRGFHGESMAAIDWQAVWTALEDGALSCSSGERQVLRVAASIADGVPIDLCDAVSSLDTVNAVLVARAVLAAGGQHEAADVLAGAGR
;
A
#
# COMPACT_ATOMS: atom_id res chain seq x y z
N MET A 1 -9.22 7.79 6.12
CA MET A 1 -9.31 7.59 4.66
C MET A 1 -7.97 7.21 4.04
N THR A 2 -6.86 7.90 4.36
CA THR A 2 -5.53 7.54 3.79
C THR A 2 -5.07 6.13 4.15
N TYR A 3 -5.22 5.72 5.43
CA TYR A 3 -4.91 4.36 5.87
C TYR A 3 -5.72 3.29 5.11
N GLU A 4 -7.01 3.55 4.86
CA GLU A 4 -7.87 2.64 4.10
C GLU A 4 -7.35 2.47 2.67
N ALA A 5 -7.01 3.56 1.98
CA ALA A 5 -6.45 3.52 0.63
C ALA A 5 -5.10 2.76 0.58
N ALA A 6 -4.25 2.94 1.59
CA ALA A 6 -2.98 2.21 1.70
C ALA A 6 -3.19 0.70 1.92
N VAL A 7 -4.14 0.32 2.79
CA VAL A 7 -4.49 -1.08 3.03
C VAL A 7 -5.11 -1.71 1.77
N GLU A 8 -6.04 -1.03 1.12
CA GLU A 8 -6.68 -1.48 -0.13
C GLU A 8 -5.67 -1.66 -1.27
N LEU A 9 -4.63 -0.81 -1.33
CA LEU A 9 -3.51 -1.00 -2.27
C LEU A 9 -2.81 -2.33 -2.02
N LEU A 10 -2.48 -2.65 -0.77
CA LEU A 10 -1.82 -3.92 -0.42
C LEU A 10 -2.74 -5.14 -0.64
N ILE A 11 -4.04 -5.01 -0.35
CA ILE A 11 -5.04 -6.04 -0.64
C ILE A 11 -5.10 -6.29 -2.15
N GLY A 12 -5.15 -5.23 -2.97
CA GLY A 12 -5.18 -5.31 -4.42
C GLY A 12 -3.89 -5.90 -5.02
N HIS A 13 -2.74 -5.58 -4.43
CA HIS A 13 -1.44 -6.14 -4.83
C HIS A 13 -1.27 -7.62 -4.44
N ARG A 14 -1.96 -8.07 -3.38
CA ARG A 14 -2.07 -9.46 -2.89
C ARG A 14 -0.77 -10.13 -2.43
N TRP A 15 0.39 -9.62 -2.79
CA TRP A 15 1.68 -10.27 -2.51
C TRP A 15 2.17 -10.04 -1.07
N TRP A 16 2.28 -8.77 -0.65
CA TRP A 16 2.86 -8.41 0.65
C TRP A 16 2.16 -9.06 1.84
N LEU A 17 0.83 -9.12 1.83
CA LEU A 17 0.03 -9.68 2.92
C LEU A 17 0.16 -11.20 3.08
N LEU A 18 0.73 -11.90 2.09
CA LEU A 18 0.92 -13.34 2.12
C LEU A 18 2.33 -13.74 2.55
N ARG A 19 3.24 -12.77 2.75
CA ARG A 19 4.63 -13.03 3.07
C ARG A 19 4.85 -13.13 4.58
N GLU A 20 5.58 -14.16 4.99
CA GLU A 20 5.93 -14.38 6.41
C GLU A 20 6.82 -13.25 6.95
N ASP A 21 7.78 -12.75 6.15
CA ASP A 21 8.67 -11.67 6.56
C ASP A 21 7.96 -10.31 6.71
N PHE A 22 6.76 -10.17 6.13
CA PHE A 22 5.90 -9.00 6.32
C PHE A 22 5.04 -9.10 7.59
N GLY A 23 4.80 -10.31 8.10
CA GLY A 23 3.95 -10.53 9.28
C GLY A 23 4.49 -9.85 10.55
N GLY A 24 5.80 -9.60 10.63
CA GLY A 24 6.42 -8.88 11.75
C GLY A 24 6.02 -7.42 11.88
N TYR A 25 5.41 -6.84 10.84
CA TYR A 25 4.93 -5.44 10.85
C TYR A 25 3.40 -5.34 10.97
N VAL A 26 2.73 -6.47 11.19
CA VAL A 26 1.27 -6.54 11.33
C VAL A 26 0.93 -6.90 12.77
N GLU A 27 0.30 -5.98 13.49
CA GLU A 27 -0.18 -6.19 14.84
C GLU A 27 -1.64 -6.64 14.84
N SER A 28 -1.95 -7.66 15.64
CA SER A 28 -3.33 -8.04 15.93
C SER A 28 -3.93 -7.11 16.97
N CYS A 29 -5.02 -6.42 16.62
CA CYS A 29 -5.73 -5.51 17.50
C CYS A 29 -7.22 -5.86 17.57
N ARG A 30 -7.96 -5.24 18.49
CA ARG A 30 -9.41 -5.36 18.55
C ARG A 30 -10.05 -4.08 18.07
N GLY A 31 -10.99 -4.21 17.16
CA GLY A 31 -11.81 -3.12 16.70
C GLY A 31 -12.80 -2.66 17.77
N PHE A 32 -13.47 -1.56 17.49
CA PHE A 32 -14.36 -0.90 18.44
C PHE A 32 -15.54 -1.80 18.85
N HIS A 33 -16.00 -2.70 17.98
CA HIS A 33 -17.07 -3.65 18.26
C HIS A 33 -16.56 -5.04 18.71
N GLY A 34 -15.26 -5.17 19.00
CA GLY A 34 -14.64 -6.40 19.49
C GLY A 34 -14.24 -7.40 18.40
N GLU A 35 -14.38 -7.03 17.14
CA GLU A 35 -13.86 -7.77 15.99
C GLU A 35 -12.33 -7.85 16.03
N SER A 36 -11.77 -8.97 15.57
CA SER A 36 -10.32 -9.10 15.41
C SER A 36 -9.91 -8.27 14.19
N MET A 37 -9.00 -7.32 14.40
CA MET A 37 -8.43 -6.47 13.38
C MET A 37 -6.93 -6.69 13.27
N ALA A 38 -6.38 -6.28 12.14
CA ALA A 38 -4.94 -6.21 11.92
C ALA A 38 -4.58 -4.76 11.58
N ALA A 39 -3.55 -4.24 12.24
CA ALA A 39 -2.98 -2.93 11.95
C ALA A 39 -1.55 -3.10 11.41
N ILE A 40 -1.20 -2.32 10.41
CA ILE A 40 0.17 -2.29 9.87
C ILE A 40 0.91 -1.15 10.57
N ASP A 41 2.10 -1.44 11.12
CA ASP A 41 3.04 -0.42 11.57
C ASP A 41 3.76 0.15 10.34
N TRP A 42 3.15 1.18 9.75
CA TRP A 42 3.64 1.81 8.52
C TRP A 42 5.02 2.44 8.67
N GLN A 43 5.35 2.97 9.86
CA GLN A 43 6.65 3.55 10.13
C GLN A 43 7.74 2.48 10.21
N ALA A 44 7.44 1.34 10.86
CA ALA A 44 8.36 0.20 10.89
C ALA A 44 8.54 -0.42 9.50
N VAL A 45 7.46 -0.55 8.72
CA VAL A 45 7.49 -0.98 7.32
C VAL A 45 8.39 -0.06 6.49
N TRP A 46 8.21 1.26 6.59
CA TRP A 46 9.00 2.23 5.86
C TRP A 46 10.50 2.09 6.17
N THR A 47 10.84 2.00 7.45
CA THR A 47 12.23 1.86 7.90
C THR A 47 12.85 0.58 7.36
N ALA A 48 12.16 -0.56 7.51
CA ALA A 48 12.64 -1.85 7.00
C ALA A 48 12.81 -1.87 5.47
N LEU A 49 11.95 -1.14 4.75
CA LEU A 49 12.01 -1.04 3.30
C LEU A 49 13.24 -0.24 2.83
N GLU A 50 13.47 0.93 3.44
CA GLU A 50 14.58 1.82 3.09
C GLU A 50 15.93 1.25 3.54
N ASP A 51 15.97 0.50 4.66
CA ASP A 51 17.16 -0.23 5.12
C ASP A 51 17.47 -1.49 4.29
N GLY A 52 16.57 -1.86 3.35
CA GLY A 52 16.74 -3.04 2.50
C GLY A 52 16.56 -4.37 3.24
N ALA A 53 15.89 -4.38 4.40
CA ALA A 53 15.63 -5.58 5.18
C ALA A 53 14.60 -6.52 4.51
N LEU A 54 13.79 -5.99 3.60
CA LEU A 54 12.78 -6.73 2.84
C LEU A 54 13.33 -7.16 1.46
N SER A 55 13.42 -8.47 1.24
CA SER A 55 13.81 -9.02 -0.07
C SER A 55 12.68 -8.87 -1.08
N CYS A 56 12.76 -7.89 -1.97
CA CYS A 56 11.67 -7.58 -2.91
C CYS A 56 12.18 -7.08 -4.26
N SER A 57 11.35 -7.25 -5.30
CA SER A 57 11.59 -6.64 -6.60
C SER A 57 11.46 -5.11 -6.52
N SER A 58 11.93 -4.39 -7.54
CA SER A 58 11.78 -2.93 -7.60
C SER A 58 10.30 -2.50 -7.61
N GLY A 59 9.44 -3.20 -8.36
CA GLY A 59 8.00 -2.93 -8.40
C GLY A 59 7.31 -3.18 -7.05
N GLU A 60 7.58 -4.32 -6.41
CA GLU A 60 7.07 -4.64 -5.07
C GLU A 60 7.47 -3.59 -4.04
N ARG A 61 8.75 -3.16 -4.09
CA ARG A 61 9.28 -2.08 -3.26
C ARG A 61 8.49 -0.80 -3.46
N GLN A 62 8.28 -0.35 -4.70
CA GLN A 62 7.56 0.90 -4.94
C GLN A 62 6.08 0.83 -4.54
N VAL A 63 5.40 -0.32 -4.71
CA VAL A 63 4.03 -0.48 -4.20
C VAL A 63 3.98 -0.29 -2.68
N LEU A 64 4.90 -0.92 -1.94
CA LEU A 64 4.94 -0.80 -0.49
C LEU A 64 5.33 0.62 -0.03
N ARG A 65 6.28 1.25 -0.74
CA ARG A 65 6.72 2.62 -0.49
C ARG A 65 5.58 3.62 -0.68
N VAL A 66 4.78 3.47 -1.74
CA VAL A 66 3.58 4.27 -1.99
C VAL A 66 2.53 4.04 -0.91
N ALA A 67 2.28 2.78 -0.52
CA ALA A 67 1.32 2.48 0.55
C ALA A 67 1.69 3.16 1.87
N ALA A 68 2.96 3.05 2.30
CA ALA A 68 3.47 3.70 3.49
C ALA A 68 3.46 5.24 3.39
N SER A 69 3.80 5.79 2.21
CA SER A 69 3.69 7.23 1.92
C SER A 69 2.26 7.74 2.05
N ILE A 70 1.27 7.00 1.52
CA ILE A 70 -0.14 7.35 1.66
C ILE A 70 -0.56 7.30 3.14
N ALA A 71 -0.17 6.26 3.87
CA ALA A 71 -0.57 6.05 5.25
C ALA A 71 -0.01 7.13 6.20
N ASP A 72 1.31 7.39 6.15
CA ASP A 72 2.01 8.25 7.11
C ASP A 72 2.41 9.62 6.54
N GLY A 73 2.10 9.90 5.27
CA GLY A 73 2.38 11.19 4.63
C GLY A 73 3.85 11.43 4.31
N VAL A 74 4.64 10.36 4.16
CA VAL A 74 6.08 10.47 3.85
C VAL A 74 6.28 10.85 2.39
N PRO A 75 7.07 11.88 2.05
CA PRO A 75 7.28 12.28 0.66
C PRO A 75 8.09 11.24 -0.12
N ILE A 76 7.65 10.96 -1.35
CA ILE A 76 8.35 10.10 -2.32
C ILE A 76 8.55 10.83 -3.63
N ASP A 77 9.58 10.43 -4.39
CA ASP A 77 9.72 10.82 -5.79
C ASP A 77 8.75 9.99 -6.64
N LEU A 78 7.73 10.65 -7.19
CA LEU A 78 6.73 9.99 -8.02
C LEU A 78 7.31 9.47 -9.34
N CYS A 79 8.32 10.13 -9.91
CA CYS A 79 8.94 9.69 -11.16
C CYS A 79 9.70 8.38 -10.95
N ASP A 80 10.46 8.29 -9.85
CA ASP A 80 11.09 7.04 -9.42
C ASP A 80 10.03 5.96 -9.14
N ALA A 81 9.00 6.30 -8.35
CA ALA A 81 7.97 5.36 -7.95
C ALA A 81 7.23 4.72 -9.13
N VAL A 82 6.86 5.49 -10.15
CA VAL A 82 6.12 4.94 -11.31
C VAL A 82 7.01 4.22 -12.31
N SER A 83 8.32 4.51 -12.35
CA SER A 83 9.24 3.97 -13.35
C SER A 83 9.43 2.45 -13.28
N SER A 84 9.24 1.86 -12.09
CA SER A 84 9.41 0.42 -11.88
C SER A 84 8.11 -0.36 -11.69
N LEU A 85 6.95 0.28 -11.85
CA LEU A 85 5.65 -0.39 -11.77
C LEU A 85 5.28 -1.00 -13.12
N ASP A 86 4.81 -2.24 -13.10
CA ASP A 86 4.06 -2.78 -14.23
C ASP A 86 2.66 -2.13 -14.34
N THR A 87 1.96 -2.38 -15.45
CA THR A 87 0.64 -1.81 -15.72
C THR A 87 -0.38 -2.08 -14.62
N VAL A 88 -0.37 -3.28 -14.02
CA VAL A 88 -1.34 -3.65 -12.99
C VAL A 88 -1.07 -2.86 -11.72
N ASN A 89 0.18 -2.83 -11.29
CA ASN A 89 0.60 -2.10 -10.10
C ASN A 89 0.46 -0.58 -10.26
N ALA A 90 0.69 -0.04 -11.46
CA ALA A 90 0.46 1.37 -11.76
C ALA A 90 -1.02 1.76 -11.62
N VAL A 91 -1.96 0.91 -12.09
CA VAL A 91 -3.40 1.15 -11.92
C VAL A 91 -3.81 1.07 -10.45
N LEU A 92 -3.28 0.10 -9.70
CA LEU A 92 -3.55 -0.02 -8.26
C LEU A 92 -3.05 1.23 -7.50
N VAL A 93 -1.83 1.68 -7.77
CA VAL A 93 -1.25 2.89 -7.16
C VAL A 93 -2.09 4.12 -7.52
N ALA A 94 -2.48 4.31 -8.78
CA ALA A 94 -3.31 5.44 -9.20
C ALA A 94 -4.66 5.46 -8.46
N ARG A 95 -5.31 4.30 -8.32
CA ARG A 95 -6.56 4.16 -7.56
C ARG A 95 -6.38 4.52 -6.09
N ALA A 96 -5.30 4.04 -5.47
CA ALA A 96 -4.99 4.33 -4.06
C ALA A 96 -4.74 5.83 -3.83
N VAL A 97 -4.00 6.49 -4.71
CA VAL A 97 -3.75 7.94 -4.63
C VAL A 97 -5.05 8.74 -4.77
N LEU A 98 -5.93 8.37 -5.71
CA LEU A 98 -7.24 9.02 -5.88
C LEU A 98 -8.12 8.82 -4.64
N ALA A 99 -8.20 7.59 -4.11
CA ALA A 99 -8.96 7.30 -2.90
C ALA A 99 -8.42 8.06 -1.68
N ALA A 100 -7.09 8.14 -1.52
CA ALA A 100 -6.45 8.92 -0.46
C ALA A 100 -6.76 10.43 -0.57
N GLY A 101 -6.87 10.94 -1.80
CA GLY A 101 -7.28 12.32 -2.11
C GLY A 101 -8.80 12.56 -2.06
N GLY A 102 -9.61 11.58 -1.68
CA GLY A 102 -11.08 11.68 -1.62
C GLY A 102 -11.80 11.61 -2.97
N GLN A 103 -11.09 11.27 -4.05
CA GLN A 103 -11.61 11.15 -5.42
C GLN A 103 -12.15 9.73 -5.69
N HIS A 104 -13.09 9.27 -4.86
CA HIS A 104 -13.59 7.90 -4.89
C HIS A 104 -14.25 7.51 -6.23
N GLU A 105 -15.02 8.41 -6.84
CA GLU A 105 -15.65 8.16 -8.15
C GLU A 105 -14.59 7.92 -9.25
N ALA A 106 -13.50 8.70 -9.26
CA ALA A 106 -12.41 8.50 -10.20
C ALA A 106 -11.66 7.18 -9.94
N ALA A 107 -11.48 6.80 -8.67
CA ALA A 107 -10.88 5.53 -8.29
C ALA A 107 -11.74 4.32 -8.75
N ASP A 108 -13.06 4.45 -8.73
CA ASP A 108 -14.00 3.44 -9.20
C ASP A 108 -14.02 3.30 -10.72
N VAL A 109 -13.92 4.40 -11.47
CA VAL A 109 -13.77 4.38 -12.93
C VAL A 109 -12.54 3.57 -13.34
N LEU A 110 -11.40 3.78 -12.66
CA LEU A 110 -10.19 2.99 -12.90
C LEU A 110 -10.35 1.52 -12.50
N ALA A 111 -11.14 1.21 -11.47
CA ALA A 111 -11.47 -0.17 -11.10
C ALA A 111 -12.31 -0.88 -12.18
N GLY A 112 -13.17 -0.14 -12.88
CA GLY A 112 -13.99 -0.63 -13.97
C GLY A 112 -13.24 -0.83 -15.28
N ALA A 113 -12.23 -0.01 -15.56
CA ALA A 113 -11.45 -0.05 -16.81
C ALA A 113 -10.47 -1.23 -16.91
N GLY A 114 -10.20 -1.93 -15.82
CA GLY A 114 -9.28 -3.09 -15.76
C GLY A 114 -9.96 -4.47 -15.82
N ARG A 115 -11.25 -4.54 -16.19
CA ARG A 115 -12.02 -5.79 -16.33
C ARG A 115 -12.26 -6.18 -17.78
#